data_AF-A0A7V9IJM6-F1
#
_entry.id   AF-A0A7V9IJM6-F1
#
_cell.length_a   1.000
_cell.length_b   1.000
_cell.length_c   1.000
_cell.angle_alpha   90.00
_cell.angle_beta   90.00
_cell.angle_gamma   90.00
#
_symmetry.space_group_name_H-M   'P 1'
#
loop_
_entity.id
_entity.type
_entity.pdbx_description
1 polymer ?
#
loop_
_entity_poly.entity_id
_entity_poly.type
_entity_poly.pdbx_seq_one_letter_code
_entity_poly.pdbx_strand_id
1 'polypeptide(L)'
;MGRQRQGLRARATAYRSAVEGIEARYLADQHQVLLLSYGTVAYHLDTTSACRHYFPIPLQRSRYRDTSGTSGYRENLDCALSYTGDYVILEPIWFKLDLLPSLATFLDEVFVEVSRLRTRRQNTRVVLVVLRRRDATATMEG
;
A
#
# COMPACT_ATOMS: atom_id res chain seq x y z
N MET A 1 24.61 20.32 -19.02
CA MET A 1 24.07 19.02 -18.54
C MET A 1 24.04 18.82 -17.01
N GLY A 2 24.31 19.84 -16.16
CA GLY A 2 24.38 19.65 -14.69
C GLY A 2 23.05 19.74 -13.91
N ARG A 3 22.08 20.55 -14.36
CA ARG A 3 20.82 20.80 -13.61
C ARG A 3 19.86 19.60 -13.56
N GLN A 4 19.90 18.74 -14.57
CA GLN A 4 18.98 17.60 -14.71
C GLN A 4 19.30 16.48 -13.68
N ARG A 5 20.58 16.29 -13.35
CA ARG A 5 21.03 15.29 -12.36
C ARG A 5 20.75 15.72 -10.91
N GLN A 6 20.82 17.02 -10.60
CA GLN A 6 20.47 17.55 -9.27
C GLN A 6 18.96 17.42 -8.99
N GLY A 7 18.11 17.71 -9.98
CA GLY A 7 16.65 17.57 -9.85
C GLY A 7 16.20 16.12 -9.61
N LEU A 8 16.82 15.14 -10.28
CA LEU A 8 16.53 13.72 -10.08
C LEU A 8 16.92 13.22 -8.69
N ARG A 9 18.09 13.65 -8.16
CA ARG A 9 18.55 13.30 -6.81
C ARG A 9 17.63 13.87 -5.73
N ALA A 10 17.31 15.15 -5.77
CA ALA A 10 16.43 15.79 -4.78
C ALA A 10 15.01 15.17 -4.73
N ARG A 11 14.50 14.70 -5.87
CA ARG A 11 13.18 14.04 -5.97
C ARG A 11 13.19 12.62 -5.45
N ALA A 12 14.28 11.88 -5.68
CA ALA A 12 14.47 10.58 -5.04
C ALA A 12 14.52 10.71 -3.51
N THR A 13 15.11 11.80 -3.00
CA THR A 13 15.12 12.13 -1.56
C THR A 13 13.71 12.40 -1.02
N ALA A 14 12.89 13.19 -1.70
CA ALA A 14 11.55 13.53 -1.21
C ALA A 14 10.60 12.32 -1.11
N TYR A 15 10.68 11.37 -2.04
CA TYR A 15 9.92 10.12 -1.96
C TYR A 15 10.40 9.24 -0.81
N ARG A 16 11.72 9.11 -0.65
CA ARG A 16 12.33 8.35 0.45
C ARG A 16 11.92 8.92 1.81
N SER A 17 12.15 10.22 2.05
CA SER A 17 11.81 10.85 3.33
C SER A 17 10.31 10.78 3.65
N ALA A 18 9.47 10.77 2.62
CA ALA A 18 8.03 10.56 2.76
C ALA A 18 7.71 9.14 3.30
N VAL A 19 8.35 8.11 2.75
CA VAL A 19 8.15 6.73 3.20
C VAL A 19 8.76 6.50 4.59
N GLU A 20 9.98 6.99 4.84
CA GLU A 20 10.64 6.95 6.16
C GLU A 20 9.78 7.64 7.24
N GLY A 21 9.11 8.74 6.90
CA GLY A 21 8.19 9.42 7.80
C GLY A 21 6.90 8.64 8.11
N ILE A 22 6.43 7.79 7.18
CA ILE A 22 5.34 6.86 7.44
C ILE A 22 5.81 5.78 8.41
N GLU A 23 6.98 5.21 8.15
CA GLU A 23 7.57 4.16 8.96
C GLU A 23 7.78 4.60 10.41
N ALA A 24 8.50 5.71 10.61
CA ALA A 24 8.79 6.22 11.94
C ALA A 24 7.53 6.58 12.75
N ARG A 25 6.42 6.92 12.08
CA ARG A 25 5.19 7.38 12.72
C ARG A 25 4.17 6.26 12.98
N TYR A 26 4.11 5.27 12.10
CA TYR A 26 3.03 4.27 12.11
C TYR A 26 3.54 2.84 12.25
N LEU A 27 4.77 2.56 11.83
CA LEU A 27 5.23 1.18 11.60
C LEU A 27 6.42 0.77 12.47
N ALA A 28 6.87 1.63 13.40
CA ALA A 28 8.06 1.39 14.21
C ALA A 28 8.07 0.02 14.93
N ASP A 29 6.89 -0.47 15.33
CA ASP A 29 6.72 -1.74 16.04
C ASP A 29 6.02 -2.83 15.18
N GLN A 30 5.91 -2.62 13.87
CA GLN A 30 5.10 -3.45 12.98
C GLN A 30 5.96 -4.35 12.10
N HIS A 31 5.98 -5.65 12.40
CA HIS A 31 6.75 -6.63 11.65
C HIS A 31 6.23 -6.88 10.22
N GLN A 32 4.92 -6.68 10.00
CA GLN A 32 4.28 -6.90 8.71
C GLN A 32 3.15 -5.92 8.44
N VAL A 33 3.15 -5.35 7.23
CA VAL A 33 2.07 -4.48 6.73
C VAL A 33 1.48 -5.04 5.46
N LEU A 34 0.20 -4.74 5.18
CA LEU A 34 -0.37 -5.05 3.87
C LEU A 34 0.05 -3.98 2.86
N LEU A 35 0.92 -4.33 1.92
CA LEU A 35 1.38 -3.43 0.87
C LEU A 35 0.51 -3.56 -0.39
N LEU A 36 -0.38 -2.59 -0.59
CA LEU A 36 -1.19 -2.42 -1.80
C LEU A 36 -0.60 -1.28 -2.64
N SER A 37 0.69 -1.36 -2.93
CA SER A 37 1.44 -0.30 -3.61
C SER A 37 2.35 -0.85 -4.69
N TYR A 38 2.95 0.06 -5.47
CA TYR A 38 4.13 -0.34 -6.22
C TYR A 38 5.24 -0.61 -5.21
N GLY A 39 5.80 -1.81 -5.20
CA GLY A 39 6.80 -2.23 -4.20
C GLY A 39 8.15 -1.51 -4.28
N THR A 40 8.27 -0.40 -5.00
CA THR A 40 9.24 0.64 -4.61
C THR A 40 9.02 1.15 -3.19
N VAL A 41 7.78 1.12 -2.69
CA VAL A 41 7.47 1.43 -1.28
C VAL A 41 8.18 0.42 -0.38
N ALA A 42 8.10 -0.88 -0.67
CA ALA A 42 8.74 -1.93 0.11
C ALA A 42 10.27 -1.75 0.22
N TYR A 43 10.94 -1.25 -0.82
CA TYR A 43 12.38 -0.98 -0.79
C TYR A 43 12.80 0.17 0.14
N HIS A 44 11.86 0.98 0.62
CA HIS A 44 12.11 2.10 1.51
C HIS A 44 11.51 1.93 2.90
N LEU A 45 10.92 0.77 3.16
CA LEU A 45 10.40 0.38 4.45
C LEU A 45 11.27 -0.75 5.00
N ASP A 46 11.59 -0.70 6.28
CA ASP A 46 12.17 -1.79 7.06
C ASP A 46 11.07 -2.73 7.61
N THR A 47 9.96 -2.86 6.87
CA THR A 47 8.86 -3.79 7.17
C THR A 47 8.52 -4.65 5.97
N THR A 48 8.02 -5.86 6.23
CA THR A 48 7.72 -6.83 5.19
C THR A 48 6.24 -6.79 4.79
N SER A 49 5.96 -7.14 3.53
CA SER A 49 4.58 -7.35 3.10
C SER A 49 4.02 -8.61 3.77
N ALA A 50 2.83 -8.51 4.35
CA ALA A 50 2.13 -9.66 4.92
C ALA A 50 1.86 -10.76 3.88
N CYS A 51 1.58 -10.36 2.63
CA CYS A 51 1.41 -11.30 1.53
C CYS A 51 2.75 -11.64 0.88
N ARG A 52 2.87 -12.90 0.43
CA ARG A 52 4.05 -13.49 -0.24
C ARG A 52 4.66 -12.56 -1.29
N HIS A 53 3.80 -11.86 -2.04
CA HIS A 53 4.24 -10.88 -3.00
C HIS A 53 4.15 -9.47 -2.41
N TYR A 54 5.32 -8.82 -2.28
CA TYR A 54 5.43 -7.38 -2.00
C TYR A 54 4.69 -6.50 -3.02
N PHE A 55 4.37 -7.08 -4.17
CA PHE A 55 3.65 -6.44 -5.27
C PHE A 55 2.51 -7.38 -5.64
N PRO A 56 1.24 -7.03 -5.37
CA PRO A 56 0.09 -7.82 -5.78
C PRO A 56 -0.19 -7.68 -7.30
N ILE A 57 0.84 -7.93 -8.12
CA ILE A 57 0.80 -7.91 -9.59
C ILE A 57 -0.32 -8.81 -10.13
N PRO A 58 -0.55 -10.03 -9.60
CA PRO A 58 -1.65 -10.87 -10.08
C PRO A 58 -3.01 -10.17 -9.99
N LEU A 59 -3.26 -9.41 -8.92
CA LEU A 59 -4.50 -8.66 -8.71
C LEU A 59 -4.62 -7.49 -9.68
N GLN A 60 -3.51 -6.79 -9.95
CA GLN A 60 -3.49 -5.63 -10.84
C GLN A 60 -3.46 -5.98 -12.33
N ARG A 61 -3.05 -7.20 -12.71
CA ARG A 61 -3.06 -7.67 -14.10
C ARG A 61 -4.47 -7.85 -14.67
N SER A 62 -5.48 -8.02 -13.81
CA SER A 62 -6.90 -8.06 -14.16
C SER A 62 -7.33 -6.91 -15.07
N ARG A 63 -6.70 -5.74 -14.94
CA ARG A 63 -6.94 -4.56 -15.79
C ARG A 63 -6.64 -4.73 -17.27
N TYR A 64 -5.81 -5.71 -17.64
CA TYR A 64 -5.40 -5.97 -19.02
C TYR A 64 -5.88 -7.33 -19.54
N ARG A 65 -6.08 -8.29 -18.64
CA ARG A 65 -6.56 -9.63 -18.95
C ARG A 65 -7.17 -10.21 -17.69
N ASP A 66 -8.31 -10.89 -17.82
CA ASP A 66 -8.89 -11.61 -16.70
C ASP A 66 -7.91 -12.69 -16.17
N THR A 67 -7.45 -12.48 -14.94
CA THR A 67 -6.54 -13.37 -14.20
C THR A 67 -7.22 -14.00 -12.99
N SER A 68 -8.52 -13.76 -12.79
CA SER A 68 -9.27 -14.18 -11.60
C SER A 68 -9.20 -15.69 -11.35
N GLY A 69 -9.17 -16.48 -12.43
CA GLY A 69 -9.05 -17.94 -12.37
C GLY A 69 -7.65 -18.47 -12.02
N THR A 70 -6.61 -17.63 -12.00
CA THR A 70 -5.23 -18.09 -11.71
C THR A 70 -5.01 -18.32 -10.22
N SER A 71 -4.17 -19.30 -9.85
CA SER A 71 -3.84 -19.54 -8.44
C SER A 71 -3.20 -18.32 -7.79
N GLY A 72 -2.26 -17.67 -8.49
CA GLY A 72 -1.62 -16.45 -8.02
C GLY A 72 -2.60 -15.30 -7.75
N TYR A 73 -3.67 -15.15 -8.52
CA TYR A 73 -4.71 -14.17 -8.20
C TYR A 73 -5.43 -14.53 -6.89
N ARG A 74 -5.92 -15.76 -6.79
CA ARG A 74 -6.69 -16.24 -5.64
C ARG A 74 -5.87 -16.18 -4.35
N GLU A 75 -4.64 -16.70 -4.35
CA GLU A 75 -3.73 -16.66 -3.20
C GLU A 75 -3.47 -15.23 -2.70
N ASN A 76 -3.27 -14.27 -3.61
CA ASN A 76 -3.03 -12.88 -3.20
C ASN A 76 -4.31 -12.20 -2.69
N LEU A 77 -5.46 -12.50 -3.28
CA LEU A 77 -6.74 -11.94 -2.84
C LEU A 77 -7.13 -12.50 -1.47
N ASP A 78 -7.01 -13.82 -1.29
CA ASP A 78 -7.30 -14.49 -0.02
C ASP A 78 -6.37 -14.00 1.08
N CYS A 79 -5.08 -13.81 0.78
CA CYS A 79 -4.14 -13.22 1.74
C CYS A 79 -4.53 -11.79 2.13
N ALA A 80 -4.91 -10.95 1.16
CA ALA A 80 -5.30 -9.57 1.44
C ALA A 80 -6.60 -9.49 2.27
N LEU A 81 -7.59 -10.35 1.96
CA LEU A 81 -8.87 -10.43 2.68
C LEU A 81 -8.75 -11.05 4.08
N SER A 82 -7.74 -11.89 4.31
CA SER A 82 -7.45 -12.50 5.61
C SER A 82 -6.40 -11.73 6.43
N TYR A 83 -5.96 -10.57 5.95
CA TYR A 83 -4.95 -9.77 6.62
C TYR A 83 -5.44 -9.28 8.00
N THR A 84 -4.66 -9.54 9.04
CA THR A 84 -5.00 -9.22 10.43
C THR A 84 -4.09 -8.20 11.11
N GLY A 85 -3.08 -7.69 10.42
CA GLY A 85 -2.21 -6.66 11.01
C GLY A 85 -2.86 -5.28 11.07
N ASP A 86 -2.14 -4.33 11.68
CA ASP A 86 -2.72 -3.03 12.05
C ASP A 86 -2.71 -2.01 10.93
N TYR A 87 -1.86 -2.16 9.92
CA TYR A 87 -1.64 -1.12 8.92
C TYR A 87 -1.63 -1.64 7.48
N VAL A 88 -2.27 -0.86 6.60
CA VAL A 88 -2.26 -1.04 5.15
C VAL A 88 -1.65 0.19 4.51
N ILE A 89 -0.76 -0.01 3.54
CA ILE A 89 -0.21 1.08 2.71
C ILE A 89 -0.74 0.91 1.30
N LEU A 90 -1.53 1.88 0.85
CA LEU A 90 -2.17 1.90 -0.46
C LEU A 90 -1.55 2.99 -1.34
N GLU A 91 -1.23 2.66 -2.60
CA GLU A 91 -0.83 3.64 -3.62
C GLU A 91 -1.90 3.70 -4.73
N PRO A 92 -2.92 4.57 -4.63
CA PRO A 92 -4.12 4.51 -5.50
C PRO A 92 -3.87 4.74 -7.00
N ILE A 93 -2.75 5.39 -7.35
CA ILE A 93 -2.37 5.54 -8.76
C ILE A 93 -1.97 4.18 -9.37
N TRP A 94 -1.44 3.28 -8.54
CA TRP A 94 -0.95 1.97 -8.95
C TRP A 94 -1.95 0.85 -8.66
N PHE A 95 -2.53 0.83 -7.46
CA PHE A 95 -3.47 -0.20 -7.03
C PHE A 95 -4.91 0.30 -7.14
N LYS A 96 -5.64 -0.25 -8.11
CA LYS A 96 -7.03 0.09 -8.42
C LYS A 96 -8.00 -0.79 -7.64
N LEU A 97 -8.57 -0.25 -6.56
CA LEU A 97 -9.53 -0.97 -5.70
C LEU A 97 -10.88 -1.23 -6.38
N ASP A 98 -11.25 -0.39 -7.35
CA ASP A 98 -12.42 -0.55 -8.21
C ASP A 98 -12.41 -1.86 -9.01
N LEU A 99 -11.24 -2.45 -9.23
CA LEU A 99 -11.10 -3.76 -9.88
C LEU A 99 -11.32 -4.94 -8.93
N LEU A 100 -11.43 -4.69 -7.61
CA LEU A 100 -11.47 -5.71 -6.56
C LEU A 100 -12.54 -5.33 -5.52
N PRO A 101 -13.84 -5.41 -5.85
CA PRO A 101 -14.91 -4.93 -4.98
C PRO A 101 -14.87 -5.56 -3.58
N SER A 102 -14.61 -6.86 -3.47
CA SER A 102 -14.51 -7.54 -2.18
C SER A 102 -13.37 -6.99 -1.31
N LEU A 103 -12.22 -6.69 -1.90
CA LEU A 103 -11.10 -6.07 -1.18
C LEU A 103 -11.41 -4.62 -0.82
N ALA A 104 -12.08 -3.88 -1.70
CA ALA A 104 -12.49 -2.51 -1.41
C ALA A 104 -13.45 -2.47 -0.21
N THR A 105 -14.48 -3.32 -0.19
CA THR A 105 -15.42 -3.46 0.93
C THR A 105 -14.69 -3.86 2.21
N PHE A 106 -13.83 -4.87 2.16
CA PHE A 106 -13.05 -5.30 3.33
C PHE A 106 -12.21 -4.15 3.92
N LEU A 107 -11.49 -3.40 3.08
CA LEU A 107 -10.69 -2.27 3.55
C LEU A 107 -11.55 -1.18 4.16
N ASP A 108 -12.70 -0.87 3.55
CA ASP A 108 -13.64 0.13 4.04
C ASP A 108 -14.29 -0.27 5.37
N GLU A 109 -14.57 -1.56 5.60
CA GLU A 109 -15.18 -2.09 6.82
C GLU A 109 -14.17 -2.25 7.97
N VAL A 110 -12.93 -2.64 7.66
CA VAL A 110 -11.94 -3.03 8.69
C VAL A 110 -10.92 -1.94 8.99
N PHE A 111 -10.65 -1.02 8.05
CA PHE A 111 -9.60 -0.01 8.19
C PHE A 111 -10.12 1.43 7.99
N VAL A 112 -9.46 2.38 8.63
CA VAL A 112 -9.71 3.82 8.50
C VAL A 112 -8.45 4.55 8.00
N GLU A 113 -8.62 5.53 7.12
CA GLU A 113 -7.52 6.38 6.68
C GLU A 113 -7.00 7.24 7.83
N VAL A 114 -5.70 7.09 8.16
CA VAL A 114 -5.02 7.89 9.20
C VAL A 114 -3.99 8.85 8.62
N SER A 115 -3.59 8.65 7.36
CA SER A 115 -2.65 9.54 6.69
C SER A 115 -2.81 9.47 5.17
N ARG A 116 -2.63 10.63 4.53
CA ARG A 116 -2.56 10.75 3.07
C ARG A 116 -1.38 11.62 2.68
N LEU A 117 -0.33 10.97 2.20
CA LEU A 117 0.91 11.61 1.85
C LEU A 117 1.00 11.83 0.34
N ARG A 118 1.15 13.10 -0.04
CA ARG A 118 1.37 13.50 -1.44
C ARG A 118 2.85 13.76 -1.64
N THR A 119 3.48 12.99 -2.50
CA THR A 119 4.90 13.12 -2.83
C THR A 119 5.12 13.03 -4.34
N ARG A 120 6.36 13.11 -4.78
CA ARG A 120 6.75 12.92 -6.18
C ARG A 120 7.83 11.85 -6.28
N ARG A 121 7.58 10.85 -7.12
CA ARG A 121 8.59 9.90 -7.56
C ARG A 121 9.01 10.30 -8.96
N GLN A 122 10.24 10.77 -9.14
CA GLN A 122 10.72 11.37 -10.39
C GLN A 122 9.78 12.51 -10.85
N ASN A 123 9.08 12.37 -11.99
CA ASN A 123 8.11 13.34 -12.48
C ASN A 123 6.65 12.99 -12.16
N THR A 124 6.39 11.84 -11.54
CA THR A 124 5.03 11.36 -11.27
C THR A 124 4.60 11.77 -9.87
N ARG A 125 3.40 12.35 -9.76
CA ARG A 125 2.76 12.58 -8.46
C ARG A 125 2.34 11.23 -7.89
N VAL A 126 2.77 10.95 -6.66
CA VAL A 126 2.43 9.73 -5.93
C VAL A 126 1.63 10.11 -4.70
N VAL A 127 0.59 9.34 -4.43
CA VAL A 127 -0.19 9.43 -3.20
C VAL A 127 -0.03 8.10 -2.49
N LEU A 128 0.44 8.15 -1.25
CA LEU A 128 0.43 7.02 -0.33
C LEU A 128 -0.66 7.27 0.70
N VAL A 129 -1.53 6.29 0.88
CA VAL A 129 -2.59 6.30 1.88
C VAL A 129 -2.23 5.26 2.93
N VAL A 130 -2.20 5.67 4.19
CA VAL A 130 -2.00 4.77 5.32
C VAL A 130 -3.37 4.54 5.94
N LEU A 131 -3.78 3.28 5.96
CA LEU A 131 -4.97 2.85 6.67
C LEU A 131 -4.54 2.16 7.96
N ARG A 132 -5.24 2.44 9.05
CA ARG A 132 -5.09 1.74 10.34
C ARG A 132 -6.33 0.89 10.59
N ARG A 133 -6.15 -0.29 11.15
CA ARG A 133 -7.25 -1.17 11.54
C ARG A 133 -8.13 -0.44 12.57
N ARG A 134 -9.44 -0.58 12.44
CA ARG A 134 -10.38 -0.10 13.47
C ARG A 134 -10.22 -0.96 14.72
N ASP A 135 -10.17 -0.32 15.88
CA ASP A 135 -10.17 -1.04 17.15
C ASP A 135 -11.51 -1.78 17.30
N ALA A 136 -11.47 -3.08 17.61
CA ALA A 136 -12.67 -3.93 17.72
C ALA A 136 -13.61 -3.54 18.87
N THR A 137 -13.25 -2.55 19.69
CA THR A 137 -13.91 -2.18 20.95
C THR A 137 -14.94 -1.06 20.83
N ALA A 138 -15.22 -0.51 19.64
CA ALA A 138 -16.17 0.60 19.50
C ALA A 138 -17.63 0.19 19.25
N THR A 139 -17.97 -1.11 19.21
CA THR A 139 -19.32 -1.57 18.81
C THR A 139 -20.00 -2.47 19.85
N MET A 140 -19.92 -2.11 21.14
CA MET A 140 -20.78 -2.69 22.18
C MET A 140 -21.29 -1.66 23.21
N GLU A 141 -21.58 -0.43 22.80
CA GLU A 141 -22.45 0.46 23.59
C GLU A 141 -23.41 1.21 22.66
N GLY A 142 -24.69 0.83 22.71
CA GLY A 142 -25.79 1.39 21.93
C GLY A 142 -27.03 0.52 21.99
#